data_AF-A0A7L2W5N1-F1
#
_entry.id   AF-A0A7L2W5N1-F1
#
_cell.length_a   1.000
_cell.length_b   1.000
_cell.length_c   1.000
_cell.angle_alpha   90.00
_cell.angle_beta   90.00
_cell.angle_gamma   90.00
#
_symmetry.space_group_name_H-M   'P 1'
#
loop_
_entity.id
_entity.type
_entity.pdbx_description
1 polymer ?
#
loop_
_entity_poly.entity_id
_entity_poly.type
_entity_poly.pdbx_seq_one_letter_code
_entity_poly.pdbx_strand_id
1 'polypeptide(L)'
;QDPKYFKSQKTGRGQLKEGWRETHQPIMCSYKLVTVKFEVWGLQTRVEQFVHKVVRDILLIGHRQAFAWVDEWYDMTMDEVREFERATQEATNKKIGIFPPAISISNISMPSSTRSAPSSAPSTPLSTDAPEFLTVPKDRPRKKSAPETLTLPDPAK
;
A
#
# COMPACT_ATOMS: atom_id res chain seq x y z
N GLN A 1 7.42 1.80 12.29
CA GLN A 1 7.15 2.97 13.15
C GLN A 1 5.65 3.07 13.34
N ASP A 2 5.19 3.39 14.56
CA ASP A 2 3.78 3.39 14.92
C ASP A 2 3.28 4.82 15.22
N PRO A 3 2.40 5.39 14.38
CA PRO A 3 1.81 6.72 14.59
C PRO A 3 1.04 6.88 15.91
N LYS A 4 0.61 5.78 16.54
CA LYS A 4 -0.07 5.80 17.84
C LYS A 4 0.83 6.32 18.96
N TYR A 5 2.15 6.19 18.82
CA TYR A 5 3.11 6.57 19.86
C TYR A 5 4.01 7.73 19.43
N PHE A 6 4.04 8.06 18.15
CA PHE A 6 4.82 9.17 17.62
C PHE A 6 4.12 10.53 17.82
N LYS A 7 4.89 11.53 18.26
CA LYS A 7 4.50 12.95 18.25
C LYS A 7 5.62 13.76 17.64
N SER A 8 5.29 14.53 16.61
CA SER A 8 6.21 15.43 15.93
C SER A 8 6.64 16.56 16.85
N GLN A 9 7.94 16.83 16.91
CA GLN A 9 8.48 17.96 17.66
C GLN A 9 8.36 19.27 16.88
N LYS A 10 8.41 19.23 15.55
CA LYS A 10 8.31 20.42 14.70
C LYS A 10 6.89 20.93 14.54
N THR A 11 5.94 20.01 14.35
CA THR A 11 4.54 20.36 14.01
C THR A 11 3.58 20.16 15.18
N GLY A 12 4.01 19.47 16.25
CA GLY A 12 3.16 19.08 17.37
C GLY A 12 2.12 18.00 17.05
N ARG A 13 2.06 17.50 15.79
CA ARG A 13 1.07 16.50 15.35
C ARG A 13 1.32 15.13 15.97
N GLY A 14 0.24 14.39 16.19
CA GLY A 14 0.27 13.12 16.91
C GLY A 14 0.26 13.34 18.42
N GLN A 15 0.03 12.31 19.23
CA GLN A 15 -0.13 10.90 18.89
C GLN A 15 -1.49 10.56 18.26
N LEU A 16 -1.50 9.70 17.23
CA LEU A 16 -2.74 9.28 16.57
C LEU A 16 -3.41 8.12 17.32
N LYS A 17 -4.09 8.45 18.43
CA LYS A 17 -4.89 7.49 19.21
C LYS A 17 -6.21 7.16 18.52
N GLU A 18 -6.96 6.20 19.06
CA GLU A 18 -8.33 5.94 18.60
C GLU A 18 -9.16 7.24 18.65
N GLY A 19 -9.99 7.48 17.64
CA GLY A 19 -10.72 8.74 17.47
C GLY A 19 -9.89 9.93 16.97
N TRP A 20 -8.61 9.78 16.60
CA TRP A 20 -7.75 10.90 16.18
C TRP A 20 -8.33 11.77 15.05
N ARG A 21 -9.16 11.19 14.18
CA ARG A 21 -9.78 11.88 13.04
C ARG A 21 -10.68 13.04 13.45
N GLU A 22 -11.24 13.00 14.66
CA GLU A 22 -12.12 14.05 15.18
C GLU A 22 -11.35 15.18 15.86
N THR A 23 -10.11 14.92 16.27
CA THR A 23 -9.31 15.82 17.13
C THR A 23 -8.11 16.45 16.43
N HIS A 24 -7.68 15.92 15.28
CA HIS A 24 -6.49 16.39 14.57
C HIS A 24 -6.84 17.13 13.30
N GLN A 25 -6.13 18.23 13.05
CA GLN A 25 -6.17 18.97 11.79
C GLN A 25 -4.76 19.47 11.43
N PRO A 26 -4.47 19.68 10.13
CA PRO A 26 -5.29 19.36 8.96
C PRO A 26 -5.30 17.85 8.65
N ILE A 27 -6.35 17.39 7.96
CA ILE A 27 -6.48 16.01 7.44
C ILE A 27 -6.62 16.07 5.92
N MET A 28 -5.94 15.15 5.24
CA MET A 28 -6.10 14.91 3.81
C MET A 28 -6.42 13.43 3.54
N CYS A 29 -6.98 13.14 2.38
CA CYS A 29 -7.24 11.78 1.92
C CYS A 29 -6.65 11.60 0.51
N SER A 30 -5.96 10.48 0.28
CA SER A 30 -5.48 10.09 -1.04
C SER A 30 -6.26 8.86 -1.51
N TYR A 31 -6.98 9.00 -2.62
CA TYR A 31 -7.67 7.89 -3.29
C TYR A 31 -6.72 7.23 -4.28
N LYS A 32 -6.30 5.99 -4.00
CA LYS A 32 -5.38 5.21 -4.84
C LYS A 32 -6.14 4.06 -5.49
N LEU A 33 -6.59 4.27 -6.73
CA LEU A 33 -7.20 3.22 -7.54
C LEU A 33 -6.10 2.30 -8.08
N VAL A 34 -6.16 1.02 -7.71
CA VAL A 34 -5.18 0.01 -8.11
C VAL A 34 -5.87 -0.95 -9.06
N THR A 35 -5.30 -1.12 -10.25
CA THR A 35 -5.72 -2.14 -11.22
C THR A 35 -4.56 -3.08 -11.44
N VAL A 36 -4.78 -4.38 -11.26
CA VAL A 36 -3.79 -5.43 -11.53
C VAL A 36 -4.32 -6.29 -12.66
N LYS A 37 -3.44 -6.61 -13.61
CA LYS A 37 -3.74 -7.49 -14.74
C LYS A 37 -2.65 -8.55 -14.83
N PHE A 38 -3.01 -9.82 -14.71
CA PHE A 38 -2.07 -10.94 -14.81
C PHE A 38 -2.63 -12.09 -15.67
N GLU A 39 -2.31 -12.08 -16.96
CA GLU A 39 -2.86 -13.02 -17.95
C GLU A 39 -2.05 -14.32 -18.05
N VAL A 40 -1.95 -15.06 -16.95
CA VAL A 40 -1.34 -16.40 -16.97
C VAL A 40 -2.38 -17.45 -16.57
N TRP A 41 -2.57 -18.42 -17.47
CA TRP A 41 -3.53 -19.50 -17.26
C TRP A 41 -3.27 -20.25 -15.95
N GLY A 42 -4.34 -20.49 -15.19
CA GLY A 42 -4.28 -21.18 -13.90
C GLY A 42 -3.71 -20.35 -12.73
N LEU A 43 -3.18 -19.14 -12.96
CA LEU A 43 -2.55 -18.31 -11.92
C LEU A 43 -3.15 -16.91 -11.75
N GLN A 44 -3.90 -16.40 -12.74
CA GLN A 44 -4.49 -15.04 -12.76
C GLN A 44 -5.04 -14.59 -11.39
N THR A 45 -6.12 -15.21 -10.92
CA THR A 45 -6.81 -14.76 -9.69
C THR A 45 -5.90 -14.77 -8.47
N ARG A 46 -5.08 -15.81 -8.31
CA ARG A 46 -4.19 -15.95 -7.15
C ARG A 46 -3.12 -14.85 -7.13
N VAL A 47 -2.55 -14.55 -8.28
CA VAL A 47 -1.49 -13.54 -8.40
C VAL A 47 -2.09 -12.14 -8.30
N GLU A 48 -3.20 -11.83 -8.96
CA GLU A 48 -3.86 -10.52 -8.87
C GLU A 48 -4.24 -10.18 -7.42
N GLN A 49 -4.87 -11.13 -6.71
CA GLN A 49 -5.21 -10.96 -5.29
C GLN A 49 -3.96 -10.77 -4.42
N PHE A 50 -2.90 -11.52 -4.69
CA PHE A 50 -1.64 -11.39 -3.96
C PHE A 50 -1.03 -9.99 -4.16
N VAL A 51 -0.98 -9.48 -5.40
CA VAL A 51 -0.46 -8.14 -5.68
C VAL A 51 -1.29 -7.07 -4.99
N HIS A 52 -2.62 -7.17 -5.01
CA HIS A 52 -3.49 -6.24 -4.28
C HIS A 52 -3.19 -6.21 -2.78
N LYS A 53 -2.95 -7.38 -2.16
CA LYS A 53 -2.54 -7.47 -0.76
C LYS A 53 -1.19 -6.78 -0.53
N VAL A 54 -0.19 -7.09 -1.37
CA VAL A 54 1.14 -6.48 -1.27
C VAL A 54 1.07 -4.96 -1.43
N VAL A 55 0.32 -4.45 -2.41
CA VAL A 55 0.15 -2.99 -2.61
C VAL A 55 -0.49 -2.35 -1.38
N ARG A 56 -1.52 -2.97 -0.79
CA ARG A 56 -2.12 -2.49 0.46
C ARG A 56 -1.11 -2.42 1.60
N ASP A 57 -0.31 -3.47 1.76
CA ASP A 57 0.69 -3.56 2.84
C ASP A 57 1.80 -2.49 2.66
N ILE A 58 2.30 -2.32 1.44
CA ILE A 58 3.30 -1.30 1.10
C ILE A 58 2.75 0.11 1.37
N LEU A 59 1.53 0.41 0.90
CA LEU A 59 0.92 1.73 1.11
C LEU A 59 0.67 2.02 2.59
N LEU A 60 0.23 1.02 3.36
CA LEU A 60 0.03 1.16 4.80
C LEU A 60 1.35 1.46 5.52
N ILE A 61 2.41 0.69 5.24
CA ILE A 61 3.72 0.88 5.85
C ILE A 61 4.30 2.24 5.45
N GLY A 62 4.25 2.59 4.15
CA GLY A 62 4.75 3.85 3.63
C GLY A 62 4.06 5.06 4.25
N HIS A 63 2.73 5.03 4.42
CA HIS A 63 2.02 6.13 5.07
C HIS A 63 2.30 6.25 6.58
N ARG A 64 2.51 5.12 7.28
CA ARG A 64 2.96 5.14 8.69
C ARG A 64 4.33 5.78 8.82
N GLN A 65 5.27 5.42 7.94
CA GLN A 65 6.61 5.99 7.89
C GLN A 65 6.57 7.48 7.53
N ALA A 66 5.84 7.86 6.49
CA ALA A 66 5.72 9.26 6.08
C ALA A 66 5.22 10.16 7.22
N PHE A 67 4.26 9.70 8.03
CA PHE A 67 3.81 10.44 9.21
C PHE A 67 4.87 10.49 10.32
N ALA A 68 5.49 9.36 10.65
CA ALA A 68 6.48 9.28 11.71
C ALA A 68 7.82 9.95 11.36
N TRP A 69 8.07 10.21 10.08
CA TRP A 69 9.20 10.99 9.56
C TRP A 69 8.85 12.43 9.22
N VAL A 70 7.69 12.94 9.64
CA VAL A 70 7.28 14.32 9.33
C VAL A 70 8.32 15.35 9.75
N ASP A 71 9.01 15.14 10.87
CA ASP A 71 10.05 16.07 11.32
C ASP A 71 11.26 16.14 10.38
N GLU A 72 11.49 15.09 9.58
CA GLU A 72 12.59 15.04 8.61
C GLU A 72 12.27 15.84 7.35
N TRP A 73 11.03 15.81 6.86
CA TRP A 73 10.66 16.41 5.58
C TRP A 73 9.82 17.70 5.66
N TYR A 74 9.24 18.06 6.82
CA TYR A 74 8.26 19.15 6.93
C TYR A 74 8.77 20.51 6.44
N ASP A 75 10.04 20.83 6.69
CA ASP A 75 10.65 22.12 6.30
C ASP A 75 11.45 22.03 5.00
N MET A 76 11.45 20.88 4.31
CA MET A 76 12.21 20.74 3.08
C MET A 76 11.62 21.61 1.98
N THR A 77 12.49 22.35 1.32
CA THR A 77 12.19 23.03 0.06
C THR A 77 12.09 22.02 -1.09
N MET A 78 11.40 22.38 -2.17
CA MET A 78 11.33 21.51 -3.36
C MET A 78 12.70 21.23 -3.99
N ASP A 79 13.67 22.13 -3.83
CA ASP A 79 15.03 21.93 -4.32
C ASP A 79 15.79 20.91 -3.47
N GLU A 80 15.64 20.95 -2.14
CA GLU A 80 16.17 19.91 -1.25
C GLU A 80 15.52 18.55 -1.50
N VAL A 81 14.21 18.52 -1.80
CA VAL A 81 13.52 17.28 -2.19
C VAL A 81 14.14 16.70 -3.46
N ARG A 82 14.35 17.52 -4.50
CA ARG A 82 14.98 17.08 -5.76
C ARG A 82 16.39 16.55 -5.55
N GLU A 83 17.17 17.21 -4.69
CA GLU A 83 18.53 16.76 -4.40
C GLU A 83 18.55 15.46 -3.61
N PHE A 84 17.63 15.30 -2.64
CA PHE A 84 17.43 14.05 -1.93
C PHE A 84 17.06 12.89 -2.87
N GLU A 85 16.15 13.13 -3.83
CA GLU A 85 15.78 12.15 -4.86
C GLU A 85 16.98 11.76 -5.72
N ARG A 86 17.77 12.74 -6.19
CA ARG A 86 18.99 12.50 -6.98
C ARG A 86 20.00 11.65 -6.23
N ALA A 87 20.36 12.06 -5.01
CA ALA A 87 21.33 11.34 -4.18
C ALA A 87 20.85 9.92 -3.85
N THR A 88 19.56 9.74 -3.57
CA THR A 88 18.96 8.43 -3.29
C THR A 88 18.99 7.53 -4.53
N GLN A 89 18.68 8.09 -5.70
CA GLN A 89 18.73 7.36 -6.97
C GLN A 89 20.16 6.91 -7.30
N GLU A 90 21.15 7.80 -7.17
CA GLU A 90 22.56 7.49 -7.41
C GLU A 90 23.09 6.41 -6.43
N ALA A 91 22.78 6.56 -5.14
CA ALA A 91 23.16 5.58 -4.12
C ALA A 91 22.51 4.22 -4.37
N THR A 92 21.26 4.20 -4.84
CA THR A 92 20.55 2.98 -5.22
C THR A 92 21.20 2.32 -6.43
N ASN A 93 21.44 3.09 -7.51
CA ASN A 93 22.10 2.61 -8.73
C ASN A 93 23.50 2.05 -8.45
N LYS A 94 24.25 2.66 -7.53
CA LYS A 94 25.56 2.15 -7.10
C LYS A 94 25.46 0.77 -6.44
N LYS A 95 24.37 0.47 -5.74
CA LYS A 95 24.16 -0.83 -5.07
C LYS A 95 23.64 -1.92 -6.01
N ILE A 96 22.77 -1.57 -6.96
CA ILE A 96 22.07 -2.54 -7.82
C ILE A 96 22.67 -2.68 -9.23
N GLY A 97 23.62 -1.83 -9.61
CA GLY A 97 24.07 -1.68 -11.00
C GLY A 97 23.15 -0.76 -11.82
N ILE A 98 23.57 -0.32 -13.00
CA ILE A 98 22.77 0.58 -13.85
C ILE A 98 21.67 -0.24 -14.54
N PHE A 99 20.44 -0.19 -14.00
CA PHE A 99 19.23 -0.63 -14.70
C PHE A 99 18.36 0.60 -14.97
N PRO A 100 17.97 0.87 -16.24
CA PRO A 100 17.05 1.96 -16.52
C PRO A 100 15.66 1.64 -15.92
N PRO A 101 15.03 2.56 -15.18
CA PRO A 101 13.71 2.32 -14.62
C PRO A 101 12.66 2.31 -15.72
N ALA A 102 11.98 1.18 -15.92
CA ALA A 102 10.79 1.07 -16.78
C ALA A 102 9.53 1.20 -15.92
N ILE A 103 9.23 2.41 -15.44
CA ILE A 103 7.93 2.69 -14.81
C ILE A 103 7.07 3.45 -15.84
N SER A 104 6.09 2.76 -16.41
CA SER A 104 5.10 3.36 -17.30
C SER A 104 3.83 3.67 -16.51
N ILE A 105 3.56 4.95 -16.27
CA ILE A 105 2.28 5.41 -15.72
C ILE A 105 1.32 5.56 -16.90
N SER A 106 0.31 4.69 -16.98
CA SER A 106 -0.76 4.82 -17.96
C SER A 106 -1.86 5.71 -17.38
N ASN A 107 -2.19 6.79 -18.08
CA ASN A 107 -3.32 7.64 -17.71
C ASN A 107 -4.62 6.90 -18.04
N ILE A 108 -5.35 6.49 -16.99
CA ILE A 108 -6.69 5.94 -17.14
C ILE A 108 -7.64 7.14 -17.28
N SER A 109 -8.17 7.37 -18.48
CA SER A 109 -9.18 8.41 -18.71
C SER A 109 -10.49 7.98 -18.03
N MET A 110 -10.95 8.77 -17.05
CA MET A 110 -12.26 8.58 -16.41
C MET A 110 -13.37 8.93 -17.41
N PRO A 111 -14.39 8.08 -17.63
CA PRO A 111 -15.49 8.42 -18.51
C PRO A 111 -16.30 9.61 -17.93
N SER A 112 -16.57 10.61 -18.76
CA SER A 112 -17.39 11.75 -18.37
C SER A 112 -18.84 11.31 -18.18
N SER A 113 -19.40 11.57 -16.99
CA SER A 113 -20.80 11.29 -16.69
C SER A 113 -21.69 12.38 -17.28
N THR A 114 -22.48 12.03 -18.30
CA THR A 114 -23.66 12.79 -18.71
C THR A 114 -24.88 12.34 -17.89
N ARG A 115 -25.59 13.34 -17.36
CA ARG A 115 -26.76 13.35 -16.44
C ARG A 115 -27.86 12.33 -16.86
N SER A 116 -28.68 11.69 -16.00
CA SER A 116 -29.74 12.28 -15.15
C SER A 116 -30.49 11.20 -14.30
N ALA A 117 -30.77 11.49 -13.01
CA ALA A 117 -31.84 10.96 -12.09
C ALA A 117 -31.94 9.46 -11.71
N PRO A 118 -32.66 9.08 -10.61
CA PRO A 118 -33.01 9.77 -9.37
C PRO A 118 -32.29 9.19 -8.13
N SER A 119 -32.43 9.87 -6.99
CA SER A 119 -31.96 9.43 -5.67
C SER A 119 -32.57 8.08 -5.28
N SER A 120 -31.73 7.07 -5.09
CA SER A 120 -32.07 5.82 -4.41
C SER A 120 -30.79 5.33 -3.74
N ALA A 121 -30.36 6.04 -2.69
CA ALA A 121 -29.34 5.53 -1.79
C ALA A 121 -29.94 4.35 -1.01
N PRO A 122 -29.42 3.12 -1.13
CA PRO A 122 -29.71 2.10 -0.13
C PRO A 122 -28.95 2.49 1.14
N SER A 123 -29.64 2.53 2.27
CA SER A 123 -29.01 2.72 3.57
C SER A 123 -28.04 1.56 3.84
N THR A 124 -26.75 1.84 3.93
CA THR A 124 -25.76 0.86 4.37
C THR A 124 -26.06 0.49 5.83
N PRO A 125 -26.30 -0.78 6.18
CA PRO A 125 -26.44 -1.16 7.58
C PRO A 125 -25.07 -1.10 8.26
N LEU A 126 -25.02 -0.43 9.41
CA LEU A 126 -23.87 -0.36 10.31
C LEU A 126 -23.74 -1.71 11.03
N SER A 127 -23.20 -2.72 10.36
CA SER A 127 -22.82 -3.97 11.01
C SER A 127 -21.39 -4.33 10.63
N THR A 128 -20.53 -4.49 11.65
CA THR A 128 -19.10 -4.76 11.53
C THR A 128 -18.77 -6.25 11.40
N ASP A 129 -19.77 -7.12 11.36
CA ASP A 129 -19.56 -8.56 11.27
C ASP A 129 -19.47 -9.06 9.83
N ALA A 130 -18.52 -9.97 9.61
CA ALA A 130 -18.35 -10.63 8.32
C ALA A 130 -19.52 -11.60 8.06
N PRO A 131 -20.07 -11.65 6.84
CA PRO A 131 -21.17 -12.55 6.51
C PRO A 131 -20.77 -14.02 6.67
N GLU A 132 -21.66 -14.84 7.26
CA GLU A 132 -21.39 -16.21 7.73
C GLU A 132 -20.84 -17.16 6.67
N PHE A 133 -21.09 -16.92 5.38
CA PHE A 133 -20.55 -17.76 4.30
C PHE A 133 -19.02 -17.70 4.17
N LEU A 134 -18.36 -16.74 4.84
CA LEU A 134 -16.91 -16.62 4.92
C LEU A 134 -16.27 -17.41 6.07
N THR A 135 -17.07 -18.12 6.89
CA THR A 135 -16.51 -18.98 7.92
C THR A 135 -15.90 -20.24 7.29
N VAL A 136 -14.58 -20.37 7.43
CA VAL A 136 -13.82 -21.52 6.93
C VAL A 136 -14.12 -22.73 7.82
N PRO A 137 -14.52 -23.90 7.26
CA PRO A 137 -14.74 -25.11 8.04
C PRO A 137 -13.49 -25.50 8.85
N LYS A 138 -13.68 -25.76 10.13
CA LYS A 138 -12.60 -25.95 11.12
C LYS A 138 -11.83 -27.27 10.98
N ASP A 139 -12.29 -28.19 10.14
CA ASP A 139 -11.66 -29.50 9.94
C ASP A 139 -11.32 -29.74 8.46
N ARG A 140 -10.16 -29.23 8.03
CA ARG A 140 -9.50 -29.73 6.82
C ARG A 140 -8.21 -30.46 7.23
N PRO A 141 -8.09 -31.78 6.98
CA PRO A 141 -6.84 -32.51 7.23
C PRO A 141 -5.68 -31.88 6.46
N ARG A 142 -4.58 -31.59 7.17
CA ARG A 142 -3.38 -30.96 6.61
C ARG A 142 -2.69 -31.92 5.64
N LYS A 143 -2.94 -31.77 4.33
CA LYS A 143 -2.11 -32.41 3.30
C LYS A 143 -0.74 -31.74 3.30
N LYS A 144 0.32 -32.50 3.63
CA LYS A 144 1.71 -32.09 3.37
C LYS A 144 1.88 -32.08 1.85
N SER A 145 2.00 -30.90 1.27
CA SER A 145 2.24 -30.74 -0.17
C SER A 145 3.15 -29.53 -0.36
N ALA A 146 4.42 -29.70 -0.05
CA ALA A 146 5.49 -28.91 -0.64
C ALA A 146 6.29 -29.87 -1.52
N PRO A 147 6.45 -29.61 -2.82
CA PRO A 147 7.44 -30.31 -3.61
C PRO A 147 8.83 -29.81 -3.18
N GLU A 148 9.75 -30.74 -2.90
CA GLU A 148 11.17 -30.46 -2.65
C GLU A 148 11.83 -30.00 -3.94
N THR A 149 11.65 -28.73 -4.31
CA THR A 149 12.35 -28.16 -5.47
C THR A 149 12.64 -26.69 -5.25
N LEU A 150 13.24 -26.36 -4.09
CA LEU A 150 13.89 -25.08 -3.86
C LEU A 150 15.08 -25.31 -2.90
N THR A 151 16.08 -26.04 -3.38
CA THR A 151 17.41 -26.06 -2.77
C THR A 151 18.39 -25.64 -3.84
N LEU A 152 18.92 -24.42 -3.73
CA LEU A 152 20.04 -23.96 -4.55
C LEU A 152 21.32 -24.70 -4.12
N PRO A 153 22.22 -25.09 -5.04
CA PRO A 153 23.48 -25.71 -4.66
C PRO A 153 24.40 -24.72 -3.93
N ASP A 154 25.08 -25.24 -2.90
CA ASP A 154 26.05 -24.55 -2.07
C ASP A 154 27.35 -24.30 -2.85
N PRO A 155 27.90 -23.07 -2.94
CA PRO A 155 29.07 -22.76 -3.77
C PRO A 155 30.42 -23.28 -3.24
N ALA A 156 30.43 -24.25 -2.32
CA ALA A 156 31.65 -24.85 -1.79
C ALA A 156 31.64 -26.38 -1.90
N LYS A 157 31.67 -26.90 -3.13
CA LYS A 157 32.30 -28.19 -3.47
C LYS A 157 32.60 -28.30 -4.96
#